data_AF-A0AAD4EC51-F1
#
_entry.id   AF-A0AAD4EC51-F1
#
_cell.length_a   1.000
_cell.length_b   1.000
_cell.length_c   1.000
_cell.angle_alpha   90.00
_cell.angle_beta   90.00
_cell.angle_gamma   90.00
#
_symmetry.space_group_name_H-M   'P 1'
#
loop_
_entity.id
_entity.type
_entity.pdbx_description
1 polymer ?
#
loop_
_entity_poly.entity_id
_entity_poly.type
_entity_poly.pdbx_seq_one_letter_code
_entity_poly.pdbx_strand_id
1 'polypeptide(L)'
;PYYPFSGRKEWEVASWLLHSGLSMGKIDSFLSLEMIKALSLSFHSAKELRGRAEQLPSGPRWLSRVIETAHPTKSPVVLYWRDPLECIASIINDPSFHNQFNFMPQKVYSTAERTCRIYSD
;
A
#
# COMPACT_ATOMS: atom_id res chain seq x y z
N PRO A 1 4.23 11.56 -7.12
CA PRO A 1 3.04 12.43 -7.32
C PRO A 1 2.05 12.23 -6.16
N TYR A 2 1.68 13.30 -5.44
CA TYR A 2 0.86 13.23 -4.22
C TYR A 2 -0.64 13.35 -4.49
N TYR A 3 -1.08 13.33 -5.76
CA TYR A 3 -2.49 13.35 -6.12
C TYR A 3 -3.25 12.21 -5.42
N PRO A 4 -4.46 12.46 -4.86
CA PRO A 4 -5.30 13.66 -4.99
C PRO A 4 -4.99 14.79 -3.99
N PHE A 5 -3.90 14.70 -3.23
CA PHE A 5 -3.47 15.74 -2.30
C PHE A 5 -2.58 16.78 -3.01
N SER A 6 -2.59 18.00 -2.48
CA SER A 6 -1.85 19.15 -3.00
C SER A 6 -0.33 18.98 -2.92
N GLY A 7 0.16 18.15 -2.01
CA GLY A 7 1.59 17.88 -1.88
C GLY A 7 1.92 17.01 -0.68
N ARG A 8 3.23 16.85 -0.44
CA ARG A 8 3.78 15.98 0.61
C ARG A 8 3.28 16.33 2.01
N LYS A 9 3.28 17.62 2.38
CA LYS A 9 2.89 18.08 3.72
C LYS A 9 1.44 17.73 4.04
N GLU A 10 0.55 17.95 3.08
CA GLU A 10 -0.85 17.57 3.22
C GLU A 10 -1.01 16.05 3.29
N TRP A 11 -0.29 15.31 2.45
CA TRP A 11 -0.31 13.85 2.46
C TRP A 11 0.15 13.27 3.81
N GLU A 12 1.15 13.86 4.46
CA GLU A 12 1.62 13.42 5.78
C GLU A 12 0.50 13.52 6.83
N VAL A 13 -0.25 14.63 6.85
CA VAL A 13 -1.41 14.80 7.74
C VAL A 13 -2.53 13.83 7.39
N ALA A 14 -2.88 13.74 6.10
CA ALA A 14 -3.93 12.85 5.61
C ALA A 14 -3.65 11.38 5.95
N SER A 15 -2.43 10.92 5.66
CA SER A 15 -1.97 9.57 5.96
C SER A 15 -2.02 9.28 7.46
N TRP A 16 -1.52 10.21 8.29
CA TRP A 16 -1.58 10.01 9.74
C TRP A 16 -3.02 9.88 10.23
N LEU A 17 -3.94 10.75 9.78
CA LEU A 17 -5.36 10.67 10.14
C LEU A 17 -6.00 9.35 9.70
N LEU A 18 -5.72 8.88 8.49
CA LEU A 18 -6.25 7.61 7.95
C LEU A 18 -5.78 6.39 8.77
N HIS A 19 -4.56 6.41 9.29
CA HIS A 19 -3.97 5.27 10.02
C HIS A 19 -4.07 5.39 11.56
N SER A 20 -4.50 6.55 12.09
CA SER A 20 -4.57 6.84 13.53
C SER A 20 -5.59 6.00 14.33
N GLY A 21 -6.53 5.33 13.66
CA GLY A 21 -7.65 4.62 14.31
C GLY A 21 -8.71 5.55 14.93
N LEU A 22 -8.65 6.86 14.68
CA LEU A 22 -9.66 7.82 15.14
C LEU A 22 -11.01 7.57 14.46
N SER A 23 -12.10 7.80 15.21
CA SER A 23 -13.45 7.80 14.64
C SER A 23 -13.64 8.98 13.69
N MET A 24 -14.58 8.88 12.74
CA MET A 24 -14.88 9.96 11.79
C MET A 24 -15.22 11.27 12.52
N GLY A 25 -16.02 11.20 13.60
CA GLY A 25 -16.36 12.39 14.40
C GLY A 25 -15.15 13.03 15.10
N LYS A 26 -14.16 12.24 15.55
CA LYS A 26 -12.92 12.81 16.11
C LYS A 26 -12.06 13.47 15.04
N ILE A 27 -12.02 12.90 13.84
CA ILE A 27 -11.34 13.50 12.69
C ILE A 27 -12.03 14.81 12.31
N ASP A 28 -13.37 14.84 12.23
CA ASP A 28 -14.13 16.07 11.97
C ASP A 28 -13.89 17.14 13.05
N SER A 29 -13.82 16.74 14.32
CA SER A 29 -13.48 17.63 15.43
C SER A 29 -12.03 18.14 15.37
N PHE A 30 -11.10 17.37 14.82
CA PHE A 30 -9.73 17.83 14.59
C PHE A 30 -9.67 18.83 13.44
N LEU A 31 -10.35 18.53 12.33
CA LEU A 31 -10.44 19.39 11.15
C LEU A 31 -11.20 20.70 11.44
N SER A 32 -12.02 20.74 12.49
CA SER A 32 -12.76 21.93 12.88
C SER A 32 -11.95 22.95 13.67
N LEU A 33 -10.77 22.58 14.20
CA LEU A 33 -9.86 23.45 14.94
C LEU A 33 -9.39 24.63 14.07
N GLU A 34 -9.38 25.85 14.62
CA GLU A 34 -9.06 27.08 13.87
C GLU A 34 -7.69 27.02 13.19
N MET A 35 -6.67 26.51 13.90
CA MET A 35 -5.33 26.31 13.35
C MET A 35 -5.33 25.34 12.17
N ILE A 36 -6.18 24.30 12.21
CA ILE A 36 -6.29 23.31 11.14
C ILE A 36 -7.06 23.85 9.95
N LYS A 37 -8.09 24.66 10.17
CA LYS A 37 -8.78 25.37 9.08
C LYS A 37 -7.90 26.39 8.36
N ALA A 38 -6.90 26.97 9.06
CA ALA A 38 -5.94 27.88 8.47
C ALA A 38 -4.91 27.16 7.58
N LEU A 39 -4.64 25.87 7.83
CA LEU A 39 -3.95 25.02 6.87
C LEU A 39 -4.93 24.79 5.72
N SER A 40 -4.65 25.34 4.54
CA SER A 40 -5.48 25.22 3.34
C SER A 40 -5.50 23.78 2.79
N LEU A 41 -6.04 22.85 3.58
CA LEU A 41 -6.22 21.45 3.23
C LEU A 41 -7.29 21.33 2.16
N SER A 42 -7.14 20.32 1.33
CA SER A 42 -8.03 19.99 0.25
C SER A 42 -9.29 19.23 0.74
N PHE A 43 -9.35 18.88 2.02
CA PHE A 43 -10.47 18.19 2.67
C PHE A 43 -10.83 18.86 4.00
N HIS A 44 -12.13 18.91 4.31
CA HIS A 44 -12.68 19.56 5.50
C HIS A 44 -13.49 18.61 6.38
N SER A 45 -13.64 17.36 5.97
CA SER A 45 -14.29 16.31 6.75
C SER A 45 -13.59 14.97 6.59
N ALA A 46 -13.80 14.07 7.54
CA ALA A 46 -13.38 12.68 7.49
C ALA A 46 -13.94 11.97 6.26
N LYS A 47 -15.15 12.32 5.83
CA LYS A 47 -15.79 11.78 4.63
C LYS A 47 -15.03 12.21 3.37
N GLU A 48 -14.70 13.49 3.24
CA GLU A 48 -13.90 13.99 2.11
C GLU A 48 -12.50 13.39 2.09
N LEU A 49 -11.86 13.29 3.26
CA LEU A 49 -10.55 12.64 3.39
C LEU A 49 -10.58 11.20 2.88
N ARG A 50 -11.59 10.41 3.29
CA ARG A 50 -11.74 9.02 2.83
C ARG A 50 -12.06 8.94 1.34
N GLY A 51 -12.97 9.79 0.84
CA GLY A 51 -13.30 9.83 -0.59
C GLY A 51 -12.10 10.21 -1.47
N ARG A 52 -11.17 11.03 -0.96
CA ARG A 52 -9.88 11.27 -1.60
C ARG A 52 -8.96 10.05 -1.51
N ALA A 53 -8.85 9.42 -0.34
CA ALA A 53 -8.05 8.21 -0.19
C ALA A 53 -8.49 7.08 -1.14
N GLU A 54 -9.79 6.96 -1.41
CA GLU A 54 -10.36 6.00 -2.35
C GLU A 54 -9.98 6.27 -3.82
N GLN A 55 -9.55 7.49 -4.17
CA GLN A 55 -9.03 7.81 -5.52
C GLN A 55 -7.57 7.41 -5.71
N LEU A 56 -6.87 7.05 -4.63
CA LEU A 56 -5.52 6.54 -4.75
C LEU A 56 -5.56 5.24 -5.57
N PRO A 57 -4.54 4.98 -6.41
CA PRO A 57 -4.48 3.73 -7.16
C PRO A 57 -4.55 2.57 -6.18
N SER A 58 -5.61 1.78 -6.30
CA SER A 58 -5.74 0.56 -5.49
C SER A 58 -4.66 -0.42 -5.92
N GLY A 59 -4.07 -1.08 -4.94
CA GLY A 59 -3.26 -2.27 -5.21
C GLY A 59 -4.10 -3.43 -5.76
N PRO A 60 -3.43 -4.54 -6.12
CA PRO A 60 -4.08 -5.77 -6.57
C PRO A 60 -5.17 -6.23 -5.59
N ARG A 61 -6.28 -6.72 -6.13
CA ARG A 61 -7.46 -7.03 -5.33
C ARG A 61 -7.20 -8.26 -4.46
N TRP A 62 -7.63 -8.19 -3.20
CA TRP A 62 -7.70 -9.37 -2.34
C TRP A 62 -8.83 -10.31 -2.79
N LEU A 63 -8.49 -11.58 -2.92
CA LEU A 63 -9.38 -12.69 -3.19
C LEU A 63 -9.46 -13.58 -1.96
N SER A 64 -10.60 -14.23 -1.77
CA SER A 64 -10.80 -15.16 -0.66
C SER A 64 -11.65 -16.34 -1.08
N ARG A 65 -11.37 -17.52 -0.51
CA ARG A 65 -12.16 -18.74 -0.72
C ARG A 65 -12.09 -19.61 0.52
N VAL A 66 -13.22 -20.18 0.90
CA VAL A 66 -13.28 -21.22 1.91
C VAL A 66 -12.68 -22.49 1.32
N ILE A 67 -11.67 -23.06 1.99
CA ILE A 67 -11.03 -24.31 1.58
C ILE A 67 -11.56 -25.47 2.42
N GLU A 68 -11.71 -26.61 1.79
CA GLU A 68 -12.07 -27.84 2.47
C GLU A 68 -10.86 -28.41 3.19
N THR A 69 -11.06 -28.82 4.44
CA THR A 69 -10.04 -29.43 5.27
C THR A 69 -10.31 -30.92 5.42
N ALA A 70 -9.25 -31.73 5.42
CA ALA A 70 -9.38 -33.18 5.61
C ALA A 70 -10.01 -33.57 6.96
N HIS A 71 -9.92 -32.67 7.97
CA HIS A 71 -10.49 -32.86 9.30
C HIS A 71 -11.47 -31.72 9.60
N PRO A 72 -12.55 -31.98 10.36
CA PRO A 72 -13.52 -30.95 10.70
C PRO A 72 -12.86 -29.84 11.55
N THR A 73 -13.07 -28.59 11.16
CA THR A 73 -12.65 -27.42 11.93
C THR A 73 -13.86 -26.76 12.60
N LYS A 74 -13.66 -26.09 13.73
CA LYS A 74 -14.72 -25.33 14.42
C LYS A 74 -15.27 -24.16 13.59
N SER A 75 -14.43 -23.59 12.73
CA SER A 75 -14.77 -22.50 11.83
C SER A 75 -14.19 -22.77 10.43
N PRO A 76 -14.83 -22.28 9.35
CA PRO A 76 -14.34 -22.47 8.00
C PRO A 76 -12.93 -21.87 7.84
N VAL A 77 -12.04 -22.61 7.19
CA VAL A 77 -10.70 -22.10 6.86
C VAL A 77 -10.81 -21.27 5.58
N VAL A 78 -10.43 -19.99 5.66
CA VAL A 78 -10.47 -19.07 4.52
C VAL A 78 -9.06 -18.82 4.02
N LEU A 79 -8.80 -19.18 2.77
CA LEU A 79 -7.58 -18.80 2.06
C LEU A 79 -7.76 -17.39 1.50
N TYR A 80 -6.80 -16.50 1.79
CA TYR A 80 -6.71 -15.17 1.21
C TYR A 80 -5.49 -15.09 0.30
N TRP A 81 -5.66 -14.56 -0.91
CA TRP A 81 -4.56 -14.38 -1.86
C TRP A 81 -4.82 -13.17 -2.77
N ARG A 82 -3.84 -12.84 -3.61
CA ARG A 82 -3.95 -11.85 -4.70
C ARG A 82 -3.56 -12.52 -6.00
N ASP A 83 -4.02 -11.99 -7.13
CA ASP A 83 -3.53 -12.43 -8.42
C ASP A 83 -2.03 -12.09 -8.54
N PRO A 84 -1.13 -13.09 -8.71
CA PRO A 84 0.30 -12.84 -8.79
C PRO A 84 0.68 -11.97 -9.98
N LEU A 85 -0.05 -12.04 -11.10
CA LEU A 85 0.22 -11.21 -12.28
C LEU A 85 -0.16 -9.75 -12.00
N GLU A 86 -1.27 -9.49 -11.34
CA GLU A 86 -1.63 -8.13 -10.89
C GLU A 86 -0.59 -7.59 -9.91
N CYS A 87 -0.09 -8.42 -8.98
CA CYS A 87 0.98 -8.03 -8.06
C CYS A 87 2.26 -7.65 -8.79
N ILE A 88 2.73 -8.48 -9.72
CA ILE A 88 3.94 -8.21 -10.50
C ILE A 88 3.75 -6.93 -11.33
N ALA A 89 2.62 -6.79 -12.03
CA ALA A 89 2.31 -5.59 -12.80
C ALA A 89 2.28 -4.33 -11.92
N SER A 90 1.67 -4.40 -10.74
CA SER A 90 1.65 -3.28 -9.79
C SER A 90 3.04 -2.89 -9.32
N ILE A 91 3.93 -3.86 -9.07
CA ILE A 91 5.30 -3.63 -8.60
C ILE A 91 6.15 -3.03 -9.72
N ILE A 92 6.04 -3.54 -10.94
CA ILE A 92 6.80 -3.04 -12.11
C ILE A 92 6.35 -1.61 -12.49
N ASN A 93 5.06 -1.30 -12.35
CA ASN A 93 4.52 0.02 -12.68
C ASN A 93 4.76 1.08 -11.59
N ASP A 94 5.31 0.72 -10.42
CA ASP A 94 5.63 1.67 -9.37
C ASP A 94 6.97 2.37 -9.69
N PRO A 95 6.96 3.71 -9.89
CA PRO A 95 8.17 4.47 -10.21
C PRO A 95 9.29 4.35 -9.19
N SER A 96 8.97 4.01 -7.94
CA SER A 96 9.95 3.81 -6.86
C SER A 96 10.91 2.65 -7.14
N PHE A 97 10.49 1.69 -7.98
CA PHE A 97 11.25 0.49 -8.30
C PHE A 97 11.82 0.50 -9.72
N HIS A 98 11.61 1.55 -10.52
CA HIS A 98 11.98 1.60 -11.94
C HIS A 98 13.44 1.17 -12.22
N ASN A 99 14.39 1.57 -11.36
CA ASN A 99 15.82 1.27 -11.54
C ASN A 99 16.30 0.06 -10.72
N GLN A 100 15.40 -0.67 -10.07
CA GLN A 100 15.74 -1.80 -9.21
C GLN A 100 15.55 -3.15 -9.92
N PHE A 101 14.85 -3.19 -11.05
CA PHE A 101 14.64 -4.42 -11.80
C PHE A 101 15.80 -4.72 -12.74
N ASN A 102 16.37 -5.92 -12.63
CA ASN A 102 17.26 -6.47 -13.62
C ASN A 102 16.59 -7.69 -14.27
N PHE A 103 16.15 -7.53 -15.52
CA PHE A 103 15.52 -8.62 -16.28
C PHE A 103 16.54 -9.50 -17.02
N MET A 104 17.83 -9.16 -16.97
CA MET A 104 18.87 -9.95 -17.62
C MET A 104 19.34 -11.08 -16.70
N PRO A 105 19.53 -12.30 -17.24
CA PRO A 105 20.14 -13.38 -16.49
C PRO A 105 21.55 -12.98 -16.01
N GLN A 106 21.78 -13.05 -14.69
CA GLN A 106 23.08 -12.75 -14.10
C GLN A 106 23.66 -13.97 -13.40
N LYS A 107 24.98 -14.15 -13.51
CA LYS A 107 25.75 -15.05 -12.67
C LYS A 107 26.45 -14.23 -11.60
N VAL A 108 26.13 -14.49 -10.34
CA VAL A 108 26.76 -13.85 -9.18
C VAL A 108 27.81 -14.81 -8.61
N TYR A 109 28.99 -14.29 -8.29
CA TYR A 109 30.11 -15.06 -7.74
C TYR A 109 30.56 -14.44 -6.44
N SER A 110 31.03 -15.25 -5.49
CA SER A 110 31.45 -14.76 -4.17
C SER A 110 32.74 -13.95 -4.20
N THR A 111 33.59 -14.19 -5.21
CA THR A 111 34.89 -13.54 -5.38
C THR A 111 35.10 -13.12 -6.83
N ALA A 112 36.03 -12.19 -7.05
CA ALA A 112 36.39 -11.70 -8.39
C ALA A 112 36.93 -12.80 -9.31
N GLU A 113 37.50 -13.86 -8.73
CA GLU A 113 38.05 -15.04 -9.43
C GLU A 113 36.96 -15.95 -10.03
N ARG A 114 35.68 -15.72 -9.70
CA ARG A 114 34.52 -16.46 -10.21
C ARG A 114 34.57 -17.98 -9.95
N THR A 115 35.27 -18.40 -8.91
CA THR A 115 35.47 -19.81 -8.54
C THR A 115 34.26 -20.44 -7.85
N CYS A 116 33.51 -19.65 -7.08
CA CYS A 116 32.28 -20.09 -6.42
C CYS A 116 31.09 -19.25 -6.87
N ARG A 117 30.15 -19.88 -7.58
CA ARG A 117 28.88 -19.26 -7.98
C ARG A 117 27.93 -19.23 -6.79
N ILE A 118 27.35 -18.06 -6.54
CA ILE A 118 26.29 -17.88 -5.56
C ILE A 118 24.96 -18.16 -6.24
N TYR A 119 24.14 -18.98 -5.57
CA TYR A 119 22.73 -19.16 -5.88
C TYR A 119 21.97 -18.56 -4.70
N SER A 120 21.28 -17.44 -4.93
CA SER A 120 20.32 -16.89 -3.97
C SER A 120 18.94 -17.46 -4.26
N ASP A 121 18.14 -17.62 -3.21
CA ASP A 121 16.73 -18.04 -3.28
C ASP A 121 15.81 -16.98 -3.90
#